data_AF-A0A7X9F2W8-F1
#
_entry.id   AF-A0A7X9F2W8-F1
#
_cell.length_a   1.000
_cell.length_b   1.000
_cell.length_c   1.000
_cell.angle_alpha   90.00
_cell.angle_beta   90.00
_cell.angle_gamma   90.00
#
_symmetry.space_group_name_H-M   'P 1'
#
loop_
_entity.id
_entity.type
_entity.pdbx_description
1 polymer ?
#
loop_
_entity_poly.entity_id
_entity_poly.type
_entity_poly.pdbx_seq_one_letter_code
_entity_poly.pdbx_strand_id
1 'polypeptide(L)'
;MIFVPNLAIIAGTGNKSGKTSMACRIIEQFRHTGIVAVKITPHLHIATPGLIEVERNQGYDIFQETNPGTDKDTSRMLKAGASGVYYARAEDEYLAETFGRIMELVPEGAPVVCESPALRYSAEPGLFIIMTSDINNNQKDIKLLLELPHVEFNLEKLALNNELPVSFRDGRWVCWQYGH
;
A
#
# COMPACT_ATOMS: atom_id res chain seq x y z
N MET A 1 -16.93 -4.32 -7.45
CA MET A 1 -15.94 -3.48 -6.76
C MET A 1 -16.45 -3.22 -5.36
N ILE A 2 -15.64 -3.45 -4.32
CA ILE A 2 -16.01 -3.25 -2.90
C ILE A 2 -15.49 -1.88 -2.47
N PHE A 3 -16.31 -1.08 -1.77
CA PHE A 3 -15.85 0.19 -1.20
C PHE A 3 -15.19 -0.04 0.17
N VAL A 4 -13.97 0.47 0.34
CA VAL A 4 -13.12 0.27 1.53
C VAL A 4 -12.57 1.63 1.98
N PRO A 5 -13.32 2.41 2.79
CA PRO A 5 -12.98 3.81 3.09
C PRO A 5 -11.68 3.96 3.88
N ASN A 6 -11.35 2.99 4.73
CA ASN A 6 -10.13 3.00 5.54
C ASN A 6 -8.87 2.55 4.78
N LEU A 7 -8.99 2.26 3.49
CA LEU A 7 -7.89 1.84 2.63
C LEU A 7 -7.32 3.03 1.83
N ALA A 8 -6.00 3.16 1.82
CA ALA A 8 -5.24 3.94 0.87
C ALA A 8 -4.47 2.99 -0.07
N ILE A 9 -4.75 2.99 -1.36
CA ILE A 9 -3.99 2.21 -2.35
C ILE A 9 -2.91 3.09 -2.97
N ILE A 10 -1.68 2.58 -3.04
CA ILE A 10 -0.54 3.25 -3.68
C ILE A 10 -0.15 2.48 -4.94
N ALA A 11 -0.34 3.13 -6.08
CA ALA A 11 0.17 2.71 -7.38
C ALA A 11 1.35 3.58 -7.81
N GLY A 12 1.96 3.24 -8.94
CA GLY A 12 3.02 4.07 -9.51
C GLY A 12 3.46 3.59 -10.87
N THR A 13 4.06 4.51 -11.63
CA THR A 13 4.39 4.35 -13.05
C THR A 13 5.48 3.32 -13.33
N GLY A 14 6.20 2.80 -12.33
CA GLY A 14 7.28 1.83 -12.56
C GLY A 14 7.90 1.27 -11.29
N ASN A 15 8.93 0.44 -11.44
CA ASN A 15 9.78 0.06 -10.32
C ASN A 15 10.55 1.30 -9.83
N LYS A 16 10.73 1.43 -8.51
CA LYS A 16 11.39 2.60 -7.88
C LYS A 16 10.67 3.95 -8.09
N SER A 17 9.40 3.96 -8.50
CA SER A 17 8.59 5.18 -8.61
C SER A 17 8.26 5.85 -7.26
N GLY A 18 8.77 5.36 -6.13
CA GLY A 18 8.52 5.94 -4.81
C GLY A 18 7.36 5.36 -4.01
N LYS A 19 6.68 4.30 -4.48
CA LYS A 19 5.52 3.69 -3.78
C LYS A 19 5.80 3.33 -2.33
N THR A 20 6.81 2.50 -2.07
CA THR A 20 7.20 2.13 -0.72
C THR A 20 7.56 3.35 0.12
N SER A 21 8.23 4.33 -0.48
CA SER A 21 8.61 5.56 0.23
C SER A 21 7.38 6.38 0.63
N MET A 22 6.38 6.50 -0.25
CA MET A 22 5.09 7.11 0.09
C MET A 22 4.39 6.33 1.20
N ALA A 23 4.36 4.99 1.12
CA ALA A 23 3.76 4.15 2.16
C ALA A 23 4.43 4.38 3.53
N CYS A 24 5.77 4.33 3.58
CA CYS A 24 6.53 4.62 4.79
C CYS A 24 6.22 6.00 5.37
N ARG A 25 6.12 7.03 4.52
CA ARG A 25 5.81 8.39 5.00
C ARG A 25 4.39 8.53 5.55
N ILE A 26 3.41 7.89 4.92
CA ILE A 26 2.05 7.81 5.48
C ILE A 26 2.11 7.10 6.84
N ILE A 27 2.80 5.97 6.92
CA ILE A 27 2.94 5.24 8.18
C ILE A 27 3.59 6.11 9.26
N GLU A 28 4.68 6.81 8.96
CA GLU A 28 5.36 7.70 9.90
C GLU A 28 4.42 8.80 10.44
N GLN A 29 3.63 9.43 9.56
CA GLN A 29 2.68 10.47 9.92
C GLN A 29 1.50 9.93 10.75
N PHE A 30 1.12 8.66 10.56
CA PHE A 30 -0.05 8.04 11.20
C PHE A 30 0.30 6.92 12.20
N ARG A 31 1.56 6.73 12.60
CA ARG A 31 2.00 5.61 13.45
C ARG A 31 1.22 5.46 14.77
N HIS A 32 0.68 6.56 15.29
CA HIS A 32 -0.09 6.59 16.54
C HIS A 32 -1.54 6.11 16.40
N THR A 33 -2.02 5.87 15.18
CA THR A 33 -3.41 5.42 14.92
C THR A 33 -3.55 3.91 14.85
N GLY A 34 -2.44 3.17 14.97
CA GLY A 34 -2.44 1.73 14.73
C GLY A 34 -2.51 1.35 13.25
N ILE A 35 -2.06 2.23 12.34
CA ILE A 35 -2.03 1.97 10.89
C ILE A 35 -1.37 0.64 10.53
N VAL A 36 -2.04 -0.13 9.66
CA VAL A 36 -1.54 -1.40 9.11
C VAL A 36 -1.05 -1.20 7.68
N ALA A 37 0.06 -1.83 7.33
CA ALA A 37 0.59 -1.83 5.97
C ALA A 37 0.35 -3.17 5.28
N VAL A 38 0.04 -3.12 3.99
CA VAL A 38 -0.17 -4.30 3.15
C VAL A 38 0.63 -4.15 1.86
N LYS A 39 1.30 -5.22 1.43
CA LYS A 39 1.92 -5.28 0.12
C LYS A 39 1.48 -6.56 -0.59
N ILE A 40 0.84 -6.42 -1.76
CA ILE A 40 0.41 -7.56 -2.58
C ILE A 40 1.04 -7.46 -3.96
N THR A 41 1.67 -8.55 -4.41
CA THR A 41 2.38 -8.63 -5.69
C THR A 41 2.21 -10.03 -6.30
N PRO A 42 2.24 -10.19 -7.64
CA PRO A 42 2.20 -11.53 -8.25
C PRO A 42 3.50 -12.32 -8.05
N HIS A 43 4.59 -11.67 -7.65
CA HIS A 43 5.90 -12.31 -7.53
C HIS A 43 6.24 -12.65 -6.08
N LEU A 44 6.56 -13.92 -5.83
CA LEU A 44 7.11 -14.33 -4.55
C LEU A 44 8.57 -13.87 -4.46
N HIS A 45 8.87 -13.09 -3.44
CA HIS A 45 10.25 -12.79 -3.08
C HIS A 45 10.80 -13.89 -2.16
N ILE A 46 12.12 -14.11 -2.22
CA ILE A 46 12.82 -15.05 -1.33
C ILE A 46 12.45 -14.71 0.12
N ALA A 47 11.97 -15.71 0.86
CA ALA A 47 11.62 -15.58 2.27
C ALA A 47 12.83 -15.05 3.05
N THR A 48 12.62 -13.98 3.80
CA THR A 48 13.63 -13.38 4.67
C THR A 48 13.35 -13.75 6.13
N PRO A 49 14.37 -13.72 7.02
CA PRO A 49 14.14 -13.82 8.45
C PRO A 49 13.10 -12.78 8.90
N GLY A 50 12.05 -13.22 9.59
CA GLY A 50 10.95 -12.37 10.05
C GLY A 50 9.67 -12.42 9.21
N LEU A 51 9.70 -13.07 8.04
CA LEU A 51 8.50 -13.31 7.24
C LEU A 51 7.79 -14.58 7.73
N ILE A 52 6.80 -14.41 8.60
CA ILE A 52 6.06 -15.50 9.24
C ILE A 52 4.86 -15.86 8.37
N GLU A 53 4.71 -17.14 8.06
CA GLU A 53 3.56 -17.64 7.31
C GLU A 53 2.27 -17.51 8.12
N VAL A 54 1.25 -16.92 7.50
CA VAL A 54 -0.10 -16.81 8.06
C VAL A 54 -1.02 -17.80 7.39
N GLU A 55 -0.98 -17.85 6.05
CA GLU A 55 -1.86 -18.70 5.24
C GLU A 55 -1.17 -19.02 3.91
N ARG A 56 -1.34 -20.26 3.41
CA ARG A 56 -0.92 -20.67 2.07
C ARG A 56 -2.01 -21.44 1.38
N ASN A 57 -2.30 -21.04 0.16
CA ASN A 57 -3.31 -21.67 -0.68
C ASN A 57 -2.81 -21.79 -2.13
N GLN A 58 -3.59 -22.48 -2.95
CA GLN A 58 -3.42 -22.41 -4.39
C GLN A 58 -3.75 -20.99 -4.86
N GLY A 59 -2.84 -20.35 -5.59
CA GLY A 59 -3.04 -18.99 -6.13
C GLY A 59 -2.54 -17.85 -5.24
N TYR A 60 -2.44 -18.03 -3.91
CA TYR A 60 -1.90 -16.99 -3.02
C TYR A 60 -1.24 -17.51 -1.74
N ASP A 61 -0.35 -16.68 -1.19
CA ASP A 61 0.31 -16.88 0.10
C ASP A 61 0.26 -15.57 0.89
N ILE A 62 -0.03 -15.63 2.19
CA ILE A 62 -0.06 -14.48 3.11
C ILE A 62 0.98 -14.69 4.21
N PHE A 63 1.76 -13.64 4.44
CA PHE A 63 2.78 -13.59 5.46
C PHE A 63 2.66 -12.33 6.31
N GLN A 64 3.11 -12.42 7.56
CA GLN A 64 3.30 -11.29 8.45
C GLN A 64 4.80 -10.97 8.56
N GLU A 65 5.16 -9.71 8.35
CA GLU A 65 6.53 -9.24 8.58
C GLU A 65 6.73 -8.88 10.05
N THR A 66 7.80 -9.40 10.63
CA THR A 66 8.19 -9.17 12.03
C THR A 66 9.61 -8.62 12.17
N ASN A 67 10.35 -8.47 11.07
CA ASN A 67 11.73 -7.99 11.08
C ASN A 67 11.87 -6.62 10.39
N PRO A 68 12.08 -5.53 11.15
CA PRO A 68 12.29 -4.19 10.60
C PRO A 68 13.75 -3.93 10.16
N GLY A 69 14.61 -4.94 10.18
CA GLY A 69 16.05 -4.84 9.97
C GLY A 69 16.55 -5.08 8.54
N THR A 70 15.66 -5.35 7.58
CA THR A 70 16.03 -5.62 6.17
C THR A 70 15.66 -4.46 5.23
N ASP A 71 16.21 -4.48 4.01
CA ASP A 71 15.89 -3.50 2.97
C ASP A 71 14.61 -3.83 2.16
N LYS A 72 13.87 -4.87 2.55
CA LYS A 72 12.60 -5.22 1.91
C LYS A 72 11.54 -4.16 2.18
N ASP A 73 10.60 -4.01 1.27
CA ASP A 73 9.55 -2.99 1.37
C ASP A 73 8.70 -3.16 2.63
N THR A 74 8.32 -4.39 2.99
CA THR A 74 7.55 -4.70 4.20
C THR A 74 8.34 -4.42 5.48
N SER A 75 9.63 -4.77 5.51
CA SER A 75 10.54 -4.39 6.60
C SER A 75 10.64 -2.87 6.77
N ARG A 76 10.74 -2.13 5.66
CA ARG A 76 10.73 -0.65 5.68
C ARG A 76 9.41 -0.08 6.20
N MET A 77 8.26 -0.66 5.83
CA MET A 77 6.94 -0.28 6.35
C MET A 77 6.84 -0.55 7.85
N LEU A 78 7.37 -1.69 8.32
CA LEU A 78 7.39 -2.02 9.74
C LEU A 78 8.29 -1.05 10.53
N LYS A 79 9.49 -0.77 10.00
CA LYS A 79 10.43 0.22 10.56
C LYS A 79 9.84 1.63 10.63
N ALA A 80 8.99 2.00 9.67
CA ALA A 80 8.28 3.28 9.66
C ALA A 80 7.26 3.43 10.81
N GLY A 81 6.85 2.31 11.45
CA GLY A 81 5.98 2.31 12.62
C GLY A 81 4.57 1.77 12.39
N ALA A 82 4.37 0.94 11.35
CA ALA A 82 3.10 0.25 11.16
C ALA A 82 2.87 -0.73 12.33
N SER A 83 1.63 -0.82 12.80
CA SER A 83 1.24 -1.73 13.90
C SER A 83 1.25 -3.20 13.47
N GLY A 84 1.05 -3.45 12.18
CA GLY A 84 1.18 -4.74 11.52
C GLY A 84 1.53 -4.53 10.04
N VAL A 85 2.26 -5.49 9.48
CA VAL A 85 2.64 -5.47 8.06
C VAL A 85 2.40 -6.85 7.44
N TYR A 86 1.53 -6.89 6.44
CA TYR A 86 1.21 -8.10 5.70
C TYR A 86 1.81 -8.05 4.29
N TYR A 87 2.50 -9.12 3.93
CA TYR A 87 2.98 -9.36 2.57
C TYR A 87 2.19 -10.51 1.98
N ALA A 88 1.71 -10.36 0.74
CA ALA A 88 1.10 -11.46 0.03
C ALA A 88 1.62 -11.59 -1.40
N ARG A 89 1.79 -12.85 -1.82
CA ARG A 89 1.83 -13.20 -3.23
C ARG A 89 0.41 -13.57 -3.64
N ALA A 90 -0.14 -12.98 -4.68
CA ALA A 90 -1.44 -13.37 -5.22
C ALA A 90 -1.45 -13.33 -6.75
N GLU A 91 -2.00 -14.37 -7.37
CA GLU A 91 -2.44 -14.35 -8.76
C GLU A 91 -3.66 -13.41 -8.91
N ASP A 92 -3.88 -12.88 -10.12
CA ASP A 92 -4.87 -11.82 -10.36
C ASP A 92 -6.29 -12.28 -10.00
N GLU A 93 -6.63 -13.55 -10.25
CA GLU A 93 -7.93 -14.14 -9.92
C GLU A 93 -8.20 -14.21 -8.41
N TYR A 94 -7.15 -14.29 -7.58
CA TYR A 94 -7.23 -14.43 -6.13
C TYR A 94 -6.91 -13.12 -5.38
N LEU A 95 -6.62 -12.03 -6.08
CA LEU A 95 -6.21 -10.76 -5.48
C LEU A 95 -7.23 -10.20 -4.48
N ALA A 96 -8.51 -10.18 -4.87
CA ALA A 96 -9.59 -9.68 -4.04
C ALA A 96 -9.84 -10.58 -2.81
N GLU A 97 -9.78 -11.90 -3.00
CA GLU A 97 -9.87 -12.88 -1.92
C GLU A 97 -8.72 -12.69 -0.92
N THR A 98 -7.49 -12.65 -1.42
CA THR A 98 -6.28 -12.47 -0.62
C THR A 98 -6.36 -11.19 0.22
N PHE A 99 -6.80 -10.08 -0.39
CA PHE A 99 -7.00 -8.84 0.34
C PHE A 99 -8.09 -8.98 1.43
N GLY A 100 -9.21 -9.65 1.12
CA GLY A 100 -10.26 -9.96 2.10
C GLY A 100 -9.73 -10.73 3.31
N ARG A 101 -8.94 -11.79 3.08
CA ARG A 101 -8.29 -12.58 4.15
C ARG A 101 -7.37 -11.71 5.02
N ILE A 102 -6.60 -10.81 4.41
CA ILE A 102 -5.75 -9.86 5.17
C ILE A 102 -6.62 -8.93 6.02
N MET A 103 -7.72 -8.41 5.48
CA MET A 103 -8.60 -7.48 6.20
C MET A 103 -9.28 -8.13 7.42
N GLU A 104 -9.49 -9.44 7.44
CA GLU A 104 -9.96 -10.17 8.64
C GLU A 104 -8.93 -10.15 9.79
N LEU A 105 -7.65 -9.94 9.47
CA LEU A 105 -6.54 -9.84 10.44
C LEU A 105 -6.28 -8.39 10.89
N VAL A 106 -6.91 -7.42 10.23
CA VAL A 106 -6.76 -5.99 10.52
C VAL A 106 -7.77 -5.58 11.60
N PRO A 107 -7.36 -4.88 12.66
CA PRO A 107 -8.31 -4.34 13.63
C PRO A 107 -9.37 -3.46 12.97
N GLU A 108 -10.63 -3.64 13.34
CA GLU A 108 -11.74 -2.90 12.75
C GLU A 108 -11.51 -1.39 12.82
N GLY A 109 -11.71 -0.69 11.69
CA GLY A 109 -11.53 0.75 11.58
C GLY A 109 -10.07 1.25 11.56
N ALA A 110 -9.07 0.36 11.69
CA ALA A 110 -7.68 0.75 11.57
C ALA A 110 -7.40 1.31 10.16
N PRO A 111 -6.59 2.37 10.03
CA PRO A 111 -6.15 2.84 8.71
C PRO A 111 -5.30 1.76 8.05
N VAL A 112 -5.51 1.53 6.76
CA VAL A 112 -4.74 0.60 5.96
C VAL A 112 -4.06 1.35 4.82
N VAL A 113 -2.76 1.13 4.64
CA VAL A 113 -2.03 1.54 3.43
C VAL A 113 -1.60 0.30 2.67
N CYS A 114 -1.95 0.22 1.39
CA CYS A 114 -1.69 -0.93 0.55
C CYS A 114 -0.89 -0.56 -0.69
N GLU A 115 0.27 -1.19 -0.86
CA GLU A 115 0.99 -1.17 -2.13
C GLU A 115 0.54 -2.34 -3.01
N SER A 116 -0.50 -2.11 -3.80
CA SER A 116 -0.97 -3.04 -4.84
C SER A 116 -1.80 -2.30 -5.91
N PRO A 117 -1.20 -1.94 -7.06
CA PRO A 117 -1.93 -1.23 -8.11
C PRO A 117 -3.14 -2.01 -8.64
N ALA A 118 -2.99 -3.33 -8.81
CA ALA A 118 -4.03 -4.20 -9.35
C ALA A 118 -5.28 -4.28 -8.45
N LEU A 119 -5.11 -4.11 -7.13
CA LEU A 119 -6.22 -4.16 -6.18
C LEU A 119 -7.27 -3.08 -6.47
N ARG A 120 -6.87 -1.97 -7.09
CA ARG A 120 -7.76 -0.87 -7.45
C ARG A 120 -8.86 -1.29 -8.43
N TYR A 121 -8.65 -2.34 -9.24
CA TYR A 121 -9.68 -2.86 -10.15
C TYR A 121 -10.82 -3.61 -9.43
N SER A 122 -10.55 -4.12 -8.23
CA SER A 122 -11.53 -4.86 -7.40
C SER A 122 -12.01 -4.10 -6.17
N ALA A 123 -11.25 -3.11 -5.70
CA ALA A 123 -11.55 -2.30 -4.51
C ALA A 123 -11.53 -0.80 -4.81
N GLU A 124 -12.52 -0.08 -4.30
CA GLU A 124 -12.57 1.38 -4.29
C GLU A 124 -12.08 1.88 -2.93
N PRO A 125 -10.87 2.46 -2.84
CA PRO A 125 -10.32 2.93 -1.58
C PRO A 125 -10.88 4.30 -1.18
N GLY A 126 -10.73 4.67 0.10
CA GLY A 126 -10.93 6.05 0.53
C GLY A 126 -9.98 7.02 -0.16
N LEU A 127 -8.76 6.56 -0.46
CA LEU A 127 -7.75 7.31 -1.20
C LEU A 127 -6.97 6.42 -2.16
N PHE A 128 -6.88 6.83 -3.42
CA PHE A 128 -6.01 6.19 -4.41
C PHE A 128 -4.89 7.15 -4.78
N ILE A 129 -3.65 6.71 -4.62
CA ILE A 129 -2.43 7.50 -4.84
C ILE A 129 -1.68 6.92 -6.04
N ILE A 130 -1.33 7.77 -7.00
CA ILE A 130 -0.43 7.42 -8.09
C ILE A 130 0.90 8.14 -7.87
N MET A 131 1.96 7.35 -7.68
CA MET A 131 3.33 7.85 -7.59
C MET A 131 3.97 7.99 -8.97
N THR A 132 4.44 9.19 -9.29
CA THR A 132 5.18 9.52 -10.50
C THR A 132 6.64 9.85 -10.16
N SER A 133 7.52 9.74 -11.16
CA SER A 133 8.91 10.18 -11.08
C SER A 133 9.32 10.74 -12.43
N ASP A 134 10.19 11.73 -12.41
CA ASP A 134 10.75 12.34 -13.62
C ASP A 134 11.76 11.39 -14.32
N ILE A 135 12.16 10.32 -13.63
CA ILE A 135 13.09 9.31 -14.14
C ILE A 135 12.32 8.26 -14.94
N ASN A 136 12.45 8.32 -16.27
CA ASN A 136 11.89 7.34 -17.20
C ASN A 136 12.61 5.99 -17.12
N ASN A 137 12.22 5.12 -16.19
CA ASN A 137 12.66 3.73 -16.17
C ASN A 137 11.44 2.78 -16.24
N ASN A 138 11.33 2.05 -17.34
CA ASN A 138 10.35 0.97 -17.58
C ASN A 138 8.95 1.30 -17.06
N GLN A 139 8.29 2.25 -17.72
CA GLN A 139 6.93 2.62 -17.36
C GLN A 139 6.00 1.41 -17.52
N LYS A 140 5.32 1.01 -16.45
CA LYS A 140 4.18 0.11 -16.53
C LYS A 140 3.04 0.85 -17.23
N ASP A 141 2.29 0.16 -18.08
CA ASP A 141 1.07 0.73 -18.62
C ASP A 141 0.06 0.89 -17.48
N ILE A 142 -0.15 2.15 -17.07
CA ILE A 142 -1.08 2.53 -16.02
C ILE A 142 -2.24 3.37 -16.57
N LYS A 143 -2.47 3.41 -17.89
CA LYS A 143 -3.50 4.25 -18.51
C LYS A 143 -4.87 4.05 -17.87
N LEU A 144 -5.26 2.79 -17.65
CA LEU A 144 -6.52 2.45 -17.00
C LEU A 144 -6.59 2.92 -15.54
N LEU A 145 -5.47 2.98 -14.82
CA LEU A 145 -5.45 3.50 -13.45
C LEU A 145 -5.57 5.02 -13.41
N LEU A 146 -5.03 5.73 -14.41
CA LEU A 146 -5.15 7.19 -14.53
C LEU A 146 -6.60 7.64 -14.81
N GLU A 147 -7.44 6.76 -15.36
CA GLU A 147 -8.87 7.04 -15.57
C GLU A 147 -9.70 6.94 -14.27
N LEU A 148 -9.14 6.36 -13.20
CA LEU A 148 -9.83 6.19 -11.93
C LEU A 148 -9.60 7.40 -11.01
N PRO A 149 -10.53 7.77 -10.11
CA PRO A 149 -10.32 8.85 -9.16
C PRO A 149 -9.07 8.62 -8.31
N HIS A 150 -8.11 9.52 -8.40
CA HIS A 150 -6.80 9.42 -7.74
C HIS A 150 -6.23 10.80 -7.40
N VAL A 151 -5.18 10.79 -6.58
CA VAL A 151 -4.28 11.93 -6.38
C VAL A 151 -2.87 11.55 -6.83
N GLU A 152 -2.17 12.49 -7.43
CA GLU A 152 -0.79 12.27 -7.90
C GLU A 152 0.23 12.86 -6.92
N PHE A 153 1.28 12.10 -6.66
CA PHE A 153 2.46 12.56 -5.94
C PHE A 153 3.71 12.25 -6.75
N ASN A 154 4.60 13.23 -6.83
CA ASN A 154 5.89 13.09 -7.50
C ASN A 154 6.99 12.78 -6.47
N LEU A 155 7.82 11.79 -6.76
CA LEU A 155 8.88 11.31 -5.87
C LEU A 155 9.89 12.42 -5.50
N GLU A 156 10.30 13.22 -6.48
CA GLU A 156 11.29 14.28 -6.30
C GLU A 156 10.75 15.40 -5.39
N LYS A 157 9.43 15.68 -5.48
CA LYS A 157 8.74 16.63 -4.58
C LYS A 157 8.40 16.03 -3.22
N LEU A 158 8.30 14.71 -3.11
CA LEU A 158 7.96 14.02 -1.87
C LEU A 158 8.94 14.42 -0.77
N ALA A 159 10.25 14.37 -1.02
CA ALA A 159 11.26 14.70 -0.02
C ALA A 159 11.26 16.17 0.44
N LEU A 160 10.63 17.07 -0.32
CA LEU A 160 10.56 18.51 -0.01
C LEU A 160 9.39 18.86 0.91
N ASN A 161 8.38 18.00 1.01
CA ASN A 161 7.21 18.23 1.85
C ASN A 161 7.47 17.67 3.25
N ASN A 162 7.32 18.46 4.31
CA ASN A 162 7.42 17.95 5.69
C ASN A 162 6.19 17.12 6.08
N GLU A 163 4.99 17.55 5.70
CA GLU A 163 3.73 16.84 5.97
C GLU A 163 3.10 16.40 4.65
N LEU A 164 2.61 15.16 4.58
CA LEU A 164 1.82 14.69 3.45
C LEU A 164 0.41 15.27 3.56
N PRO A 165 -0.18 15.75 2.45
CA PRO A 165 -1.49 16.38 2.48
C PRO A 165 -2.65 15.37 2.52
N VAL A 166 -2.54 14.37 3.40
CA VAL A 166 -3.48 13.26 3.58
C VAL A 166 -3.94 13.21 5.04
N SER A 167 -5.24 12.98 5.26
CA SER A 167 -5.83 12.73 6.60
C SER A 167 -6.53 11.40 6.65
N PHE A 168 -6.65 10.90 7.88
CA PHE A 168 -7.58 9.86 8.24
C PHE A 168 -8.59 10.42 9.26
N ARG A 169 -9.86 10.49 8.90
CA ARG A 169 -10.95 10.97 9.78
C ARG A 169 -12.22 10.17 9.51
N ASP A 170 -13.00 9.91 10.56
CA ASP A 170 -14.26 9.16 10.48
C ASP A 170 -14.14 7.82 9.74
N GLY A 171 -13.04 7.10 9.97
CA GLY A 171 -12.75 5.81 9.33
C GLY A 171 -12.38 5.90 7.84
N ARG A 172 -12.05 7.09 7.32
CA ARG A 172 -11.82 7.33 5.90
C ARG A 172 -10.54 8.10 5.62
N TRP A 173 -9.81 7.67 4.58
CA TRP A 173 -8.72 8.46 3.99
C TRP A 173 -9.24 9.58 3.10
N VAL A 174 -8.63 10.77 3.20
CA VAL A 174 -8.88 11.91 2.30
C VAL A 174 -7.57 12.66 2.02
N CYS A 175 -7.51 13.36 0.89
CA CYS A 175 -6.40 14.25 0.54
C CYS A 175 -6.90 15.69 0.44
N TRP A 176 -6.26 16.62 1.17
CA TRP A 176 -6.68 18.03 1.20
C TRP A 176 -5.94 18.92 0.18
N GLN A 177 -4.98 18.37 -0.56
CA GLN A 177 -4.28 19.13 -1.62
C GLN A 177 -5.21 19.47 -2.81
N TYR A 178 -6.35 18.79 -2.92
CA TYR A 178 -7.29 18.93 -4.03
C TYR A 178 -8.73 19.27 -3.57
N GLY A 179 -8.90 19.86 -2.38
CA GLY A 179 -10.21 20.25 -1.86
C GLY A 179 -10.16 21.58 -1.09
N HIS A 180 -11.00 22.52 -1.53
CA HIS A 180 -11.36 23.75 -0.83
C HIS A 180 -12.05 23.49 0.51
#